data_AF-A0A6B2XLG2-F1
#
_entry.id   AF-A0A6B2XLG2-F1
#
_cell.length_a   1.000
_cell.length_b   1.000
_cell.length_c   1.000
_cell.angle_alpha   90.00
_cell.angle_beta   90.00
_cell.angle_gamma   90.00
#
_symmetry.space_group_name_H-M   'P 1'
#
loop_
_entity.id
_entity.type
_entity.pdbx_description
1 polymer ?
#
loop_
_entity_poly.entity_id
_entity_poly.type
_entity_poly.pdbx_seq_one_letter_code
_entity_poly.pdbx_strand_id
1 'polypeptide(L)'
;RSLLELGDDGARAAAVSSAVPAAERRAALEAAAAGELEFLFLSPEQLANDEVLDAVRAARPSLVAVDEAHCVSTWGHDFRPEYLRVGERLDTLDPRPPVLALTATASPPVREDVAERLHLRDAAVIVRG
;
A
#
# COMPACT_ATOMS: atom_id res chain seq x y z
N ARG A 1 -17.10 5.92 -4.15
CA ARG A 1 -16.86 4.87 -5.15
C ARG A 1 -16.18 3.72 -4.42
N SER A 2 -16.75 2.52 -4.44
CA SER A 2 -16.08 1.37 -3.80
C SER A 2 -14.84 0.98 -4.60
N LEU A 3 -13.84 0.37 -3.95
CA LEU A 3 -12.60 -0.12 -4.59
C LEU A 3 -12.85 -1.04 -5.80
N LEU A 4 -14.04 -1.65 -5.87
CA LEU A 4 -14.47 -2.54 -6.96
C LEU A 4 -14.98 -1.79 -8.20
N GLU A 5 -15.35 -0.51 -8.07
CA GLU A 5 -15.93 0.28 -9.17
C GLU A 5 -14.85 0.89 -10.10
N LEU A 6 -13.55 0.78 -9.76
CA LEU A 6 -12.46 1.22 -10.63
C LEU A 6 -12.26 0.30 -11.84
N GLY A 7 -12.74 -0.94 -11.77
CA GLY A 7 -12.73 -1.87 -12.92
C GLY A 7 -13.67 -1.45 -14.06
N ASP A 8 -14.62 -0.55 -13.81
CA ASP A 8 -15.62 -0.11 -14.78
C ASP A 8 -15.15 1.06 -15.67
N ASP A 9 -14.09 1.78 -15.29
CA ASP A 9 -13.54 2.91 -16.06
C ASP A 9 -12.41 2.49 -17.02
N GLY A 10 -12.24 1.18 -17.27
CA GLY A 10 -11.23 0.62 -18.19
C GLY A 10 -9.84 0.40 -17.59
N ALA A 11 -9.63 0.81 -16.34
CA ALA A 11 -8.42 0.49 -15.58
C ALA A 11 -8.48 -0.96 -15.07
N ARG A 12 -7.41 -1.73 -15.29
CA ARG A 12 -7.32 -3.11 -14.81
C ARG A 12 -6.94 -3.10 -13.33
N ALA A 13 -7.92 -3.22 -12.45
CA ALA A 13 -7.72 -3.14 -11.01
C ALA A 13 -8.23 -4.40 -10.29
N ALA A 14 -7.52 -4.80 -9.23
CA ALA A 14 -7.99 -5.85 -8.33
C ALA A 14 -7.69 -5.48 -6.86
N ALA A 15 -8.39 -6.13 -5.93
CA ALA A 15 -8.20 -5.95 -4.51
C ALA A 15 -7.88 -7.27 -3.82
N VAL A 16 -7.00 -7.23 -2.82
CA VAL A 16 -6.66 -8.35 -1.95
C VAL A 16 -6.80 -7.88 -0.51
N SER A 17 -7.79 -8.45 0.18
CA SER A 17 -8.06 -8.22 1.60
C SER A 17 -8.75 -9.44 2.21
N SER A 18 -8.96 -9.42 3.52
CA SER A 18 -9.72 -10.46 4.23
C SER A 18 -11.19 -10.55 3.79
N ALA A 19 -11.74 -9.48 3.20
CA ALA A 19 -13.12 -9.44 2.71
C ALA A 19 -13.29 -10.05 1.31
N VAL A 20 -12.19 -10.30 0.59
CA VAL A 20 -12.22 -10.86 -0.78
C VAL A 20 -12.18 -12.39 -0.72
N PRO A 21 -13.09 -13.11 -1.41
CA PRO A 21 -13.07 -14.57 -1.45
C PRO A 21 -11.72 -15.14 -1.93
N ALA A 22 -11.34 -16.30 -1.40
CA ALA A 22 -10.01 -16.87 -1.67
C ALA A 22 -9.73 -17.14 -3.15
N ALA A 23 -10.75 -17.51 -3.94
CA ALA A 23 -10.61 -17.73 -5.37
C ALA A 23 -10.31 -16.41 -6.12
N GLU A 24 -11.03 -15.34 -5.79
CA GLU A 24 -10.82 -14.01 -6.36
C GLU A 24 -9.47 -13.44 -5.94
N ARG A 25 -9.09 -13.60 -4.67
CA ARG A 25 -7.76 -13.21 -4.18
C ARG A 25 -6.65 -13.88 -4.99
N ARG A 26 -6.74 -15.19 -5.21
CA ARG A 26 -5.73 -15.92 -5.97
C ARG A 26 -5.66 -15.47 -7.42
N ALA A 27 -6.81 -15.27 -8.09
CA ALA A 27 -6.85 -14.72 -9.44
C ALA A 27 -6.21 -13.32 -9.51
N ALA A 28 -6.46 -12.46 -8.51
CA ALA A 28 -5.85 -11.14 -8.44
C ALA A 28 -4.32 -11.20 -8.29
N LEU A 29 -3.80 -12.11 -7.46
CA LEU A 29 -2.35 -12.29 -7.29
C LEU A 29 -1.69 -12.85 -8.56
N GLU A 30 -2.34 -13.80 -9.23
CA GLU A 30 -1.88 -14.34 -10.53
C GLU A 30 -1.82 -13.25 -11.60
N ALA A 31 -2.88 -12.43 -11.73
CA ALA A 31 -2.93 -11.31 -12.67
C ALA A 31 -1.89 -10.22 -12.33
N ALA A 32 -1.69 -9.92 -11.04
CA ALA A 32 -0.65 -8.99 -10.59
C ALA A 32 0.74 -9.46 -10.99
N ALA A 33 1.08 -10.72 -10.70
CA ALA A 33 2.37 -11.31 -11.01
C ALA A 33 2.63 -11.39 -12.53
N ALA A 34 1.58 -11.53 -13.34
CA ALA A 34 1.65 -11.49 -14.79
C ALA A 34 1.78 -10.07 -15.39
N GLY A 35 1.70 -9.01 -14.58
CA GLY A 35 1.72 -7.62 -15.05
C GLY A 35 0.42 -7.21 -15.75
N GLU A 36 -0.67 -7.89 -15.45
CA GLU A 36 -1.98 -7.66 -16.08
C GLU A 36 -2.82 -6.60 -15.36
N LEU A 37 -2.36 -6.11 -14.21
CA LEU A 37 -3.05 -5.07 -13.45
C LEU A 37 -2.32 -3.74 -13.58
N GLU A 38 -3.10 -2.67 -13.70
CA GLU A 38 -2.65 -1.30 -13.51
C GLU A 38 -2.64 -0.93 -12.03
N PHE A 39 -3.62 -1.41 -11.26
CA PHE A 39 -3.71 -1.19 -9.82
C PHE A 39 -3.97 -2.49 -9.05
N LEU A 40 -3.20 -2.69 -7.98
CA LEU A 40 -3.47 -3.73 -6.98
C LEU A 40 -3.68 -3.05 -5.63
N PHE A 41 -4.90 -3.15 -5.10
CA PHE A 41 -5.24 -2.63 -3.79
C PHE A 41 -4.99 -3.71 -2.73
N LEU A 42 -4.16 -3.39 -1.75
CA LEU A 42 -3.83 -4.29 -0.65
C LEU A 42 -4.23 -3.64 0.67
N SER A 43 -4.88 -4.40 1.55
CA SER A 43 -4.94 -4.02 2.96
C SER A 43 -3.57 -4.29 3.63
N PRO A 44 -3.15 -3.48 4.62
CA PRO A 44 -1.80 -3.56 5.20
C PRO A 44 -1.50 -4.94 5.78
N GLU A 45 -2.49 -5.62 6.35
CA GLU A 45 -2.32 -6.97 6.89
C GLU A 45 -1.99 -8.01 5.82
N GLN A 46 -2.39 -7.80 4.56
CA GLN A 46 -2.07 -8.72 3.47
C GLN A 46 -0.60 -8.62 3.05
N LEU A 47 0.03 -7.46 3.22
CA LEU A 47 1.46 -7.31 2.93
C LEU A 47 2.34 -8.10 3.92
N ALA A 48 1.77 -8.51 5.06
CA ALA A 48 2.41 -9.44 5.98
C ALA A 48 2.36 -10.91 5.52
N ASN A 49 1.65 -11.25 4.44
CA ASN A 49 1.64 -12.59 3.86
C ASN A 49 2.74 -12.72 2.78
N ASP A 50 3.60 -13.73 2.90
CA ASP A 50 4.69 -13.97 1.95
C ASP A 50 4.19 -14.31 0.54
N GLU A 51 3.05 -15.00 0.39
CA GLU A 51 2.43 -15.28 -0.92
C GLU A 51 2.04 -13.98 -1.65
N VAL A 52 1.48 -13.03 -0.92
CA VAL A 52 1.10 -11.71 -1.45
C VAL A 52 2.36 -10.92 -1.80
N LEU A 53 3.37 -10.95 -0.93
CA LEU A 53 4.63 -10.25 -1.15
C LEU A 53 5.38 -10.79 -2.38
N ASP A 54 5.33 -12.10 -2.63
CA ASP A 54 5.93 -12.72 -3.81
C ASP A 54 5.23 -12.27 -5.10
N ALA A 55 3.89 -12.18 -5.09
CA ALA A 55 3.14 -11.62 -6.22
C ALA A 55 3.48 -10.15 -6.46
N VAL A 56 3.59 -9.33 -5.40
CA VAL A 56 4.02 -7.93 -5.49
C VAL A 56 5.44 -7.82 -6.04
N ARG A 57 6.36 -8.68 -5.61
CA ARG A 57 7.74 -8.73 -6.12
C ARG A 57 7.77 -9.06 -7.61
N ALA A 58 6.98 -10.04 -8.05
CA ALA A 58 6.87 -10.40 -9.46
C ALA A 58 6.26 -9.28 -10.31
N ALA A 59 5.26 -8.58 -9.77
CA ALA A 59 4.58 -7.46 -10.44
C ALA A 59 5.50 -6.24 -10.68
N ARG A 60 6.59 -6.11 -9.90
CA ARG A 60 7.57 -5.00 -9.99
C ARG A 60 6.90 -3.61 -10.05
N PRO A 61 6.16 -3.21 -9.00
CA PRO A 61 5.40 -1.97 -9.01
C PRO A 61 6.31 -0.77 -9.30
N SER A 62 5.86 0.12 -10.17
CA SER A 62 6.55 1.39 -10.45
C SER A 62 6.35 2.42 -9.33
N LEU A 63 5.35 2.23 -8.47
CA LEU A 63 4.99 3.09 -7.35
C LEU A 63 4.20 2.29 -6.31
N VAL A 64 4.41 2.59 -5.03
CA VAL A 64 3.52 2.17 -3.95
C VAL A 64 2.91 3.42 -3.32
N ALA A 65 1.58 3.48 -3.28
CA ALA A 65 0.84 4.52 -2.58
C ALA A 65 0.30 3.95 -1.26
N VAL A 66 0.63 4.61 -0.15
CA VAL A 66 0.09 4.33 1.18
C VAL A 66 -0.92 5.42 1.51
N ASP A 67 -2.20 5.08 1.39
CA ASP A 67 -3.30 5.98 1.76
C ASP A 67 -3.54 5.92 3.28
N GLU A 68 -4.16 6.97 3.82
CA GLU A 68 -4.34 7.19 5.26
C GLU A 68 -3.07 6.92 6.08
N ALA A 69 -1.93 7.39 5.57
CA ALA A 69 -0.61 7.08 6.11
C ALA A 69 -0.46 7.45 7.59
N HIS A 70 -1.26 8.40 8.10
CA HIS A 70 -1.29 8.77 9.51
C HIS A 70 -1.56 7.57 10.44
N CYS A 71 -2.16 6.47 9.95
CA CYS A 71 -2.41 5.22 10.68
C CYS A 71 -1.12 4.58 11.24
N VAL A 72 0.05 4.86 10.66
CA VAL A 72 1.34 4.35 11.17
C VAL A 72 1.73 4.99 12.50
N SER A 73 1.22 6.19 12.81
CA SER A 73 1.63 6.98 13.95
C SER A 73 0.76 6.72 15.17
N THR A 74 1.39 6.43 16.31
CA THR A 74 0.71 6.33 17.60
C THR A 74 0.21 7.69 18.12
N TRP A 75 0.72 8.79 17.56
CA TRP A 75 0.20 10.15 17.80
C TRP A 75 -0.99 10.49 16.91
N GLY A 76 -1.29 9.65 15.91
CA GLY A 76 -2.47 9.73 15.07
C GLY A 76 -3.73 9.28 15.80
N HIS A 77 -4.89 9.73 15.34
CA HIS A 77 -6.18 9.40 15.95
C HIS A 77 -6.70 7.99 15.59
N ASP A 78 -6.14 7.34 14.56
CA ASP A 78 -6.55 6.01 14.06
C ASP A 78 -5.32 5.10 13.88
N PHE A 79 -4.49 4.99 14.91
CA PHE A 79 -3.31 4.13 14.87
C PHE A 79 -3.68 2.65 14.59
N ARG A 80 -3.00 2.04 13.61
CA ARG A 80 -3.18 0.63 13.22
C ARG A 80 -1.85 -0.12 13.21
N PRO A 81 -1.64 -1.10 14.12
CA PRO A 81 -0.39 -1.83 14.23
C PRO A 81 0.08 -2.51 12.93
N GLU A 82 -0.84 -2.90 12.05
CA GLU A 82 -0.58 -3.56 10.77
C GLU A 82 0.26 -2.68 9.84
N TYR A 83 0.10 -1.36 9.94
CA TYR A 83 0.86 -0.39 9.14
C TYR A 83 2.34 -0.32 9.50
N LEU A 84 2.73 -0.71 10.72
CA LEU A 84 4.12 -0.65 11.17
C LEU A 84 5.06 -1.51 10.32
N ARG A 85 4.54 -2.60 9.75
CA ARG A 85 5.34 -3.55 8.95
C ARG A 85 5.47 -3.14 7.49
N VAL A 86 4.74 -2.12 7.04
CA VAL A 86 4.69 -1.74 5.62
C VAL A 86 6.06 -1.30 5.14
N GLY A 87 6.73 -0.39 5.85
CA GLY A 87 8.08 0.07 5.49
C GLY A 87 9.08 -1.07 5.38
N GLU A 88 9.13 -1.94 6.39
CA GLU A 88 10.01 -3.12 6.44
C GLU A 88 9.74 -4.09 5.29
N ARG A 89 8.46 -4.37 4.97
CA ARG A 89 8.10 -5.26 3.87
C ARG A 89 8.49 -4.68 2.52
N LEU A 90 8.30 -3.38 2.32
CA LEU A 90 8.71 -2.70 1.09
C LEU A 90 10.22 -2.70 0.89
N ASP A 91 11.02 -2.66 1.97
CA ASP A 91 12.48 -2.78 1.87
C ASP A 91 12.96 -4.15 1.38
N THR A 92 12.12 -5.19 1.46
CA THR A 92 12.44 -6.52 0.92
C THR A 92 12.18 -6.65 -0.59
N LEU A 93 11.66 -5.60 -1.23
CA LEU A 93 11.49 -5.53 -2.67
C LEU A 93 12.77 -4.96 -3.30
N ASP A 94 13.23 -5.58 -4.38
CA ASP A 94 14.43 -5.16 -5.11
C ASP A 94 14.13 -5.02 -6.62
N PRO A 95 14.23 -3.81 -7.20
CA PRO A 95 14.47 -2.55 -6.52
C PRO A 95 13.27 -2.15 -5.64
N ARG A 96 13.54 -1.46 -4.52
CA ARG A 96 12.49 -0.89 -3.68
C ARG A 96 11.72 0.18 -4.49
N PRO A 97 10.38 0.07 -4.61
CA PRO A 97 9.61 1.05 -5.36
C PRO A 97 9.63 2.43 -4.66
N PRO A 98 9.47 3.53 -5.41
CA PRO A 98 9.11 4.81 -4.84
C PRO A 98 7.84 4.68 -3.99
N VAL A 99 7.81 5.36 -2.84
CA VAL A 99 6.66 5.33 -1.92
C VAL A 99 6.06 6.71 -1.81
N LEU A 100 4.75 6.81 -2.07
CA LEU A 100 3.93 7.99 -1.89
C LEU A 100 3.03 7.78 -0.67
N ALA A 101 3.16 8.62 0.36
CA ALA A 101 2.31 8.59 1.53
C ALA A 101 1.27 9.72 1.45
N LEU A 102 -0.01 9.39 1.63
CA LEU A 102 -1.13 10.31 1.51
C LEU A 102 -1.94 10.29 2.81
N THR A 103 -2.37 11.46 3.27
CA THR A 103 -3.29 11.59 4.41
C THR A 103 -3.95 12.96 4.39
N ALA A 104 -5.21 13.04 4.81
CA ALA A 104 -5.93 14.31 4.92
C ALA A 104 -5.45 15.15 6.11
N THR A 105 -5.08 14.50 7.22
CA THR A 105 -4.68 15.16 8.46
C THR A 105 -3.34 14.59 8.94
N ALA A 106 -2.38 15.47 9.20
CA ALA A 106 -1.12 15.11 9.84
C ALA A 106 -0.48 16.33 10.51
N SER A 107 -0.47 16.32 11.84
CA SER A 107 0.31 17.26 12.64
C SER A 107 1.82 17.06 12.38
N PRO A 108 2.69 18.03 12.71
CA PRO A 108 4.14 17.88 12.54
C PRO A 108 4.72 16.54 13.02
N PRO A 109 4.45 16.07 14.27
CA PRO A 109 4.99 14.79 14.71
C PRO A 109 4.44 13.59 13.95
N VAL A 110 3.18 13.63 13.51
CA VAL A 110 2.59 12.56 12.68
C VAL A 110 3.30 12.46 11.33
N ARG A 111 3.70 13.59 10.73
CA ARG A 111 4.42 13.58 9.44
C ARG A 111 5.81 12.96 9.56
N GLU A 112 6.53 13.30 10.64
CA GLU A 112 7.85 12.74 10.95
C GLU A 112 7.74 11.22 11.15
N ASP A 113 6.78 10.81 11.97
CA ASP A 113 6.43 9.41 12.21
C ASP A 113 6.10 8.63 10.93
N VAL A 114 5.38 9.25 9.98
CA VAL A 114 5.05 8.66 8.69
C VAL A 114 6.30 8.44 7.85
N ALA A 115 7.15 9.47 7.74
CA ALA A 115 8.38 9.38 6.98
C ALA A 115 9.32 8.32 7.55
N GLU A 116 9.46 8.28 8.87
CA GLU A 116 10.27 7.30 9.58
C GLU A 116 9.73 5.88 9.36
N ARG A 117 8.48 5.60 9.71
CA ARG A 117 7.95 4.22 9.71
C ARG A 117 7.73 3.62 8.32
N LEU A 118 7.47 4.44 7.31
CA LEU A 118 7.40 3.98 5.93
C LEU A 118 8.79 3.96 5.25
N HIS A 119 9.86 4.25 5.99
CA HIS A 119 11.23 4.35 5.51
C HIS A 119 11.33 5.23 4.25
N LEU A 120 10.66 6.39 4.25
CA LEU A 120 10.68 7.31 3.13
C LEU A 120 12.07 7.96 3.03
N ARG A 121 12.74 7.79 1.89
CA ARG A 121 14.11 8.27 1.66
C ARG A 121 14.05 9.61 0.94
N ASP A 122 14.68 10.65 1.50
CA ASP A 122 14.72 12.02 0.95
C ASP A 122 13.36 12.55 0.48
N ALA A 123 12.31 12.28 1.24
CA ALA A 123 10.94 12.54 0.82
C ALA A 123 10.62 14.04 0.78
N ALA A 124 10.07 14.48 -0.36
CA ALA A 124 9.45 15.79 -0.46
C ALA A 124 8.14 15.80 0.35
N VAL A 125 8.05 16.66 1.36
CA VAL A 125 6.84 16.84 2.19
C VAL A 125 6.05 18.02 1.66
N ILE A 126 4.84 17.75 1.15
CA ILE A 126 3.93 18.78 0.61
C ILE A 126 2.72 18.88 1.54
N VAL A 127 2.54 20.04 2.16
CA VAL A 127 1.37 20.33 3.00
C VAL A 127 0.60 21.48 2.37
N ARG A 128 -0.67 21.25 2.04
CA ARG A 128 -1.60 22.28 1.55
C ARG A 128 -2.90 22.19 2.35
N GLY A 129 -3.44 23.35 2.70
CA GLY A 129 -4.71 23.51 3.41
C GLY A 129 -5.56 24.56 2.71
#